data_AF-A0A553RMY2-F1
#
_entry.id   AF-A0A553RMY2-F1
#
_cell.length_a   1.000
_cell.length_b   1.000
_cell.length_c   1.000
_cell.angle_alpha   90.00
_cell.angle_beta   90.00
_cell.angle_gamma   90.00
#
_symmetry.space_group_name_H-M   'P 1'
#
loop_
_entity.id
_entity.type
_entity.pdbx_description
1 polymer ?
#
loop_
_entity_poly.entity_id
_entity_poly.type
_entity_poly.pdbx_seq_one_letter_code
_entity_poly.pdbx_strand_id
1 'polypeptide(L)'
;HLVAGEVGSKKYLVAANLGKPVLLPSWVKACWEKSQDGFFHHSELNTEDYRCPILKGCTVCVTGLSTVERKEVQRLCDQNGGTYTGQLKMNECTHLIKYEFARKWNVFCVPLHWLFDSIEKGFCQDESRYPVEHGVKKRTEEKAGRPNTSTPTGPSRNKEGLSHISNVSLNVNETTFTSHIEAPDPVDSFDMTVCQLNDILDGCKLYLCGLSGKKLEKLRRMVNSAGGLHFNQPRQELTHIVMGEADQGIKTFLDKATHR
;
A
#
# COMPACT_ATOMS: atom_id res chain seq x y z
N HIS A 1 4.18 -11.69 32.39
CA HIS A 1 3.87 -12.28 31.07
C HIS A 1 2.45 -11.94 30.68
N LEU A 2 2.15 -11.84 29.38
CA LEU A 2 0.78 -11.95 28.85
C LEU A 2 0.62 -13.35 28.26
N VAL A 3 -0.56 -13.96 28.35
CA VAL A 3 -0.89 -15.18 27.60
C VAL A 3 -1.81 -14.79 26.44
N ALA A 4 -1.44 -15.18 25.22
CA ALA A 4 -2.21 -14.90 24.00
C ALA A 4 -2.03 -16.04 22.98
N GLY A 5 -3.14 -16.51 22.38
CA GLY A 5 -3.08 -17.51 21.30
C GLY A 5 -2.68 -16.93 19.95
N GLU A 6 -2.94 -15.63 19.75
CA GLU A 6 -2.75 -14.86 18.51
C GLU A 6 -2.34 -13.41 18.84
N VAL A 7 -1.84 -12.68 17.85
CA VAL A 7 -1.31 -11.30 17.98
C VAL A 7 -2.38 -10.21 17.78
N GLY A 8 -1.99 -8.95 17.56
CA GLY A 8 -2.86 -7.84 17.11
C GLY A 8 -3.86 -7.27 18.15
N SER A 9 -4.28 -8.04 19.16
CA SER A 9 -5.25 -7.55 20.14
C SER A 9 -4.74 -6.34 20.93
N LYS A 10 -5.62 -5.43 21.36
CA LYS A 10 -5.23 -4.24 22.15
C LYS A 10 -4.43 -4.59 23.42
N LYS A 11 -4.71 -5.75 24.04
CA LYS A 11 -3.94 -6.27 25.19
C LYS A 11 -2.55 -6.76 24.79
N TYR A 12 -2.44 -7.46 23.65
CA TYR A 12 -1.16 -7.86 23.05
C TYR A 12 -0.28 -6.64 22.79
N LEU A 13 -0.81 -5.64 22.08
CA LEU A 13 -0.08 -4.43 21.71
C LEU A 13 0.43 -3.67 22.94
N VAL A 14 -0.39 -3.47 23.97
CA VAL A 14 0.04 -2.83 25.22
C VAL A 14 1.11 -3.65 25.95
N ALA A 15 0.98 -4.97 26.04
CA ALA A 15 1.97 -5.82 26.70
C ALA A 15 3.33 -5.78 25.98
N ALA A 16 3.32 -5.87 24.64
CA ALA A 16 4.53 -5.87 23.82
C ALA A 16 5.25 -4.51 23.84
N ASN A 17 4.52 -3.38 23.71
CA ASN A 17 5.11 -2.03 23.82
C ASN A 17 5.67 -1.76 25.24
N LEU A 18 5.23 -2.48 26.28
CA LEU A 18 5.77 -2.42 27.64
C LEU A 18 6.88 -3.46 27.93
N GLY A 19 7.41 -4.13 26.90
CA GLY A 19 8.45 -5.16 27.02
C GLY A 19 8.03 -6.37 27.87
N LYS A 20 6.74 -6.64 28.03
CA LYS A 20 6.25 -7.79 28.80
C LYS A 20 6.18 -9.00 27.87
N PRO A 21 6.89 -10.12 28.14
CA PRO A 21 6.90 -11.24 27.22
C PRO A 21 5.49 -11.83 27.05
N VAL A 22 5.14 -12.08 25.79
CA VAL A 22 3.87 -12.71 25.40
C VAL A 22 4.13 -14.19 25.16
N LEU A 23 3.38 -15.04 25.86
CA LEU A 23 3.50 -16.48 25.83
C LEU A 23 2.23 -17.13 25.26
N LEU A 24 2.39 -18.30 24.67
CA LEU A 24 1.29 -19.13 24.17
C LEU A 24 0.52 -19.80 25.33
N PRO A 25 -0.78 -20.15 25.15
CA PRO A 25 -1.56 -20.87 26.16
C PRO A 25 -0.96 -22.22 26.59
N SER A 26 -0.13 -22.83 25.74
CA SER A 26 0.65 -24.04 26.07
C SER A 26 1.57 -23.86 27.28
N TRP A 27 2.03 -22.64 27.58
CA TRP A 27 2.81 -22.35 28.80
C TRP A 27 1.99 -22.65 30.07
N VAL A 28 0.73 -22.21 30.10
CA VAL A 28 -0.17 -22.43 31.25
C VAL A 28 -0.44 -23.92 31.44
N LYS A 29 -0.60 -24.66 30.35
CA LYS A 29 -0.75 -26.12 30.37
C LYS A 29 0.51 -26.81 30.91
N ALA A 30 1.70 -26.42 30.44
CA ALA A 30 2.97 -26.97 30.93
C ALA A 30 3.23 -26.65 32.42
N CYS A 31 2.87 -25.45 32.89
CA CYS A 31 2.90 -25.10 34.31
C CYS A 31 2.00 -26.02 35.15
N TRP A 32 0.77 -26.26 34.68
CA TRP A 32 -0.19 -27.14 35.35
C TRP A 32 0.25 -28.60 35.36
N GLU A 33 0.84 -29.09 34.27
CA GLU A 33 1.35 -30.45 34.16
C GLU A 33 2.53 -30.67 35.12
N LYS A 34 3.55 -29.78 35.12
CA LYS A 34 4.65 -29.84 36.09
C LYS A 34 4.21 -29.70 37.54
N SER A 35 3.15 -28.94 37.84
CA SER A 35 2.66 -28.80 39.21
C SER A 35 1.96 -30.05 39.76
N GLN A 36 1.81 -31.12 38.98
CA GLN A 36 1.38 -32.43 39.49
C GLN A 36 2.55 -33.25 40.06
N ASP A 37 3.78 -33.01 39.58
CA ASP A 37 4.97 -33.78 39.97
C ASP A 37 5.59 -33.34 41.31
N GLY A 38 5.14 -32.20 41.87
CA GLY A 38 5.56 -31.73 43.19
C GLY A 38 5.53 -30.21 43.35
N PHE A 39 6.50 -29.68 44.11
CA PHE A 39 6.63 -28.26 44.42
C PHE A 39 7.20 -27.49 43.21
N PHE A 40 6.36 -27.22 42.22
CA PHE A 40 6.74 -26.50 40.98
C PHE A 40 6.87 -24.99 41.19
N HIS A 41 8.03 -24.43 40.86
CA HIS A 41 8.23 -23.00 40.70
C HIS A 41 8.24 -22.62 39.20
N HIS A 42 7.54 -21.53 38.86
CA HIS A 42 7.32 -21.09 37.48
C HIS A 42 8.59 -20.78 36.65
N SER A 43 9.76 -20.70 37.30
CA SER A 43 11.08 -20.55 36.66
C SER A 43 11.70 -21.87 36.16
N GLU A 44 11.08 -23.02 36.45
CA GLU A 44 11.52 -24.34 35.96
C GLU A 44 11.04 -24.66 34.53
N LEU A 45 10.35 -23.71 33.89
CA LEU A 45 10.08 -23.74 32.46
C LEU A 45 10.86 -22.60 31.80
N ASN A 46 11.64 -22.94 30.77
CA ASN A 46 12.20 -21.94 29.88
C ASN A 46 11.04 -21.22 29.17
N THR A 47 10.89 -19.92 29.41
CA THR A 47 9.81 -19.11 28.82
C THR A 47 9.96 -18.94 27.31
N GLU A 48 11.17 -19.13 26.76
CA GLU A 48 11.45 -18.92 25.35
C GLU A 48 10.76 -19.97 24.47
N ASP A 49 10.68 -21.22 24.93
CA ASP A 49 10.00 -22.34 24.24
C ASP A 49 8.49 -22.11 24.06
N TYR A 50 7.93 -21.11 24.77
CA TYR A 50 6.52 -20.74 24.74
C TYR A 50 6.27 -19.32 24.24
N ARG A 51 7.28 -18.61 23.71
CA ARG A 51 7.10 -17.29 23.09
C ARG A 51 6.00 -17.34 22.03
N CYS A 52 5.10 -16.36 22.05
CA CYS A 52 4.12 -16.20 20.98
C CYS A 52 4.84 -15.67 19.70
N PRO A 53 4.79 -16.39 18.56
CA PRO A 53 5.46 -15.95 17.33
C PRO A 53 4.96 -14.59 16.84
N ILE A 54 5.86 -13.83 16.20
CA ILE A 54 5.65 -12.43 15.84
C ILE A 54 4.39 -12.22 14.98
N LEU A 55 4.03 -13.18 14.12
CA LEU A 55 2.89 -13.10 13.22
C LEU A 55 1.81 -14.16 13.52
N LYS A 56 1.75 -14.66 14.78
CA LYS A 56 0.85 -15.75 15.15
C LYS A 56 -0.63 -15.37 14.96
N GLY A 57 -1.29 -16.02 13.99
CA GLY A 57 -2.68 -15.73 13.60
C GLY A 57 -2.80 -14.83 12.35
N CYS A 58 -1.71 -14.23 11.89
CA CYS A 58 -1.71 -13.41 10.67
C CYS A 58 -1.65 -14.28 9.42
N THR A 59 -2.78 -14.45 8.72
CA THR A 59 -2.79 -14.87 7.31
C THR A 59 -2.53 -13.65 6.40
N VAL A 60 -1.42 -13.67 5.67
CA VAL A 60 -0.92 -12.57 4.82
C VAL A 60 -1.09 -12.90 3.34
N CYS A 61 -1.64 -11.97 2.56
CA CYS A 61 -1.68 -12.00 1.10
C CYS A 61 -0.95 -10.77 0.53
N VAL A 62 -0.33 -10.89 -0.65
CA VAL A 62 0.45 -9.78 -1.24
C VAL A 62 0.05 -9.45 -2.68
N THR A 63 0.04 -8.16 -3.02
CA THR A 63 -0.31 -7.66 -4.37
C THR A 63 0.62 -6.52 -4.82
N GLY A 64 0.95 -6.47 -6.11
CA GLY A 64 1.91 -5.52 -6.67
C GLY A 64 3.40 -5.89 -6.49
N LEU A 65 3.70 -7.02 -5.85
CA LEU A 65 5.08 -7.52 -5.67
C LEU A 65 5.50 -8.49 -6.79
N SER A 66 6.80 -8.56 -7.07
CA SER A 66 7.45 -9.51 -8.00
C SER A 66 7.44 -10.96 -7.49
N THR A 67 7.86 -11.90 -8.33
CA THR A 67 8.01 -13.32 -7.96
C THR A 67 9.03 -13.55 -6.84
N VAL A 68 10.10 -12.74 -6.79
CA VAL A 68 11.15 -12.84 -5.76
C VAL A 68 10.65 -12.31 -4.42
N GLU A 69 10.10 -11.10 -4.40
CA GLU A 69 9.52 -10.48 -3.20
C GLU A 69 8.37 -11.32 -2.61
N ARG A 70 7.56 -11.98 -3.45
CA ARG A 70 6.51 -12.92 -2.99
C ARG A 70 7.08 -14.09 -2.20
N LYS A 71 8.15 -14.71 -2.72
CA LYS A 71 8.84 -15.81 -2.04
C LYS A 71 9.49 -15.34 -0.75
N GLU A 72 10.04 -14.13 -0.74
CA GLU A 72 10.65 -13.54 0.46
C GLU A 72 9.61 -13.21 1.54
N VAL A 73 8.50 -12.56 1.17
CA VAL A 73 7.39 -12.32 2.12
C VAL A 73 6.79 -13.62 2.64
N GLN A 74 6.64 -14.64 1.78
CA GLN A 74 6.23 -15.97 2.23
C GLN A 74 7.21 -16.53 3.26
N ARG A 75 8.51 -16.58 2.94
CA ARG A 75 9.59 -17.06 3.82
C ARG A 75 9.58 -16.34 5.17
N LEU A 76 9.38 -15.02 5.17
CA LEU A 76 9.30 -14.19 6.36
C LEU A 76 8.03 -14.47 7.18
N CYS A 77 6.87 -14.68 6.53
CA CYS A 77 5.64 -15.07 7.23
C CYS A 77 5.80 -16.42 7.94
N ASP A 78 6.26 -17.43 7.19
CA ASP A 78 6.39 -18.81 7.65
C ASP A 78 7.41 -18.92 8.81
N GLN A 79 8.55 -18.22 8.72
CA GLN A 79 9.55 -18.16 9.81
C GLN A 79 9.06 -17.47 11.08
N ASN A 80 8.12 -16.52 10.97
CA ASN A 80 7.61 -15.73 12.09
C ASN A 80 6.25 -16.25 12.63
N GLY A 81 5.85 -17.45 12.20
CA GLY A 81 4.64 -18.15 12.68
C GLY A 81 3.32 -17.58 12.16
N GLY A 82 3.36 -16.78 11.10
CA GLY A 82 2.20 -16.42 10.29
C GLY A 82 1.94 -17.44 9.18
N THR A 83 1.02 -17.11 8.27
CA THR A 83 0.66 -17.97 7.13
C THR A 83 0.58 -17.13 5.86
N TYR A 84 1.30 -17.49 4.81
CA TYR A 84 1.17 -16.83 3.51
C TYR A 84 0.08 -17.46 2.63
N THR A 85 -0.70 -16.64 1.92
CA THR A 85 -1.59 -17.08 0.83
C THR A 85 -1.32 -16.32 -0.47
N GLY A 86 -1.13 -17.06 -1.56
CA GLY A 86 -1.04 -16.50 -2.91
C GLY A 86 -2.37 -16.03 -3.49
N GLN A 87 -3.50 -16.26 -2.80
CA GLN A 87 -4.84 -15.86 -3.25
C GLN A 87 -5.61 -15.12 -2.14
N LEU A 88 -6.18 -13.96 -2.49
CA LEU A 88 -6.95 -13.10 -1.59
C LEU A 88 -8.38 -13.62 -1.39
N LYS A 89 -8.49 -14.77 -0.72
CA LYS A 89 -9.75 -15.33 -0.24
C LYS A 89 -10.35 -14.47 0.87
N MET A 90 -11.67 -14.35 0.86
CA MET A 90 -12.42 -13.66 1.92
C MET A 90 -12.46 -14.54 3.19
N ASN A 91 -12.47 -13.91 4.36
CA ASN A 91 -12.49 -14.54 5.70
C ASN A 91 -11.29 -15.43 6.09
N GLU A 92 -10.46 -15.89 5.15
CA GLU A 92 -9.17 -16.55 5.45
C GLU A 92 -8.02 -15.53 5.59
N CYS A 93 -7.99 -14.49 4.76
CA CYS A 93 -6.94 -13.48 4.76
C CYS A 93 -7.17 -12.42 5.85
N THR A 94 -6.15 -12.13 6.67
CA THR A 94 -6.19 -11.11 7.72
C THR A 94 -5.50 -9.80 7.29
N HIS A 95 -4.41 -9.93 6.53
CA HIS A 95 -3.55 -8.83 6.10
C HIS A 95 -3.33 -8.88 4.58
N LEU A 96 -3.60 -7.77 3.91
CA LEU A 96 -3.30 -7.56 2.51
C LEU A 96 -2.17 -6.53 2.39
N ILE A 97 -0.99 -7.01 2.07
CA ILE A 97 0.14 -6.14 1.71
C ILE A 97 -0.05 -5.70 0.26
N LYS A 98 -0.03 -4.39 0.01
CA LYS A 98 -0.09 -3.84 -1.35
C LYS A 98 0.83 -2.65 -1.53
N TYR A 99 1.48 -2.57 -2.69
CA TYR A 99 2.33 -1.44 -3.07
C TYR A 99 1.50 -0.14 -3.25
N GLU A 100 0.41 -0.17 -4.03
CA GLU A 100 -0.54 0.95 -4.16
C GLU A 100 -2.01 0.50 -4.29
N PHE A 101 -2.96 1.27 -3.73
CA PHE A 101 -4.43 1.17 -3.93
C PHE A 101 -5.12 -0.15 -3.54
N ALA A 102 -5.14 -0.49 -2.24
CA ALA A 102 -5.97 -1.58 -1.71
C ALA A 102 -7.35 -1.08 -1.27
N ARG A 103 -8.43 -1.81 -1.61
CA ARG A 103 -9.80 -1.58 -1.12
C ARG A 103 -10.53 -2.92 -0.96
N LYS A 104 -10.58 -3.49 0.25
CA LYS A 104 -11.36 -4.71 0.52
C LYS A 104 -11.89 -4.76 1.96
N TRP A 105 -12.81 -5.68 2.18
CA TRP A 105 -13.67 -5.77 3.35
C TRP A 105 -13.01 -6.57 4.48
N ASN A 106 -12.95 -6.02 5.69
CA ASN A 106 -12.50 -6.70 6.91
C ASN A 106 -11.12 -7.39 6.81
N VAL A 107 -10.19 -6.79 6.06
CA VAL A 107 -8.79 -7.20 5.91
C VAL A 107 -7.92 -5.97 6.12
N PHE A 108 -6.90 -6.04 6.97
CA PHE A 108 -5.96 -4.95 7.18
C PHE A 108 -5.15 -4.70 5.90
N CYS A 109 -5.32 -3.52 5.30
CA CYS A 109 -4.60 -3.11 4.11
C CYS A 109 -3.38 -2.29 4.55
N VAL A 110 -2.19 -2.89 4.48
CA VAL A 110 -0.95 -2.33 5.02
C VAL A 110 0.16 -2.26 3.95
N PRO A 111 1.11 -1.31 4.05
CA PRO A 111 2.31 -1.30 3.22
C PRO A 111 3.29 -2.39 3.66
N LEU A 112 4.25 -2.75 2.79
CA LEU A 112 5.22 -3.83 3.04
C LEU A 112 6.07 -3.60 4.29
N HIS A 113 6.38 -2.34 4.65
CA HIS A 113 7.22 -2.06 5.82
C HIS A 113 6.56 -2.44 7.15
N TRP A 114 5.23 -2.54 7.26
CA TRP A 114 4.56 -3.11 8.46
C TRP A 114 5.10 -4.50 8.84
N LEU A 115 5.41 -5.34 7.84
CA LEU A 115 5.97 -6.67 8.05
C LEU A 115 7.40 -6.60 8.56
N PHE A 116 8.24 -5.76 7.96
CA PHE A 116 9.63 -5.57 8.38
C PHE A 116 9.74 -4.97 9.78
N ASP A 117 9.00 -3.88 10.06
CA ASP A 117 8.89 -3.28 11.39
C ASP A 117 8.45 -4.29 12.46
N SER A 118 7.51 -5.19 12.14
CA SER A 118 7.04 -6.23 13.07
C SER A 118 8.13 -7.24 13.43
N ILE A 119 8.95 -7.61 12.45
CA ILE A 119 10.05 -8.57 12.63
C ILE A 119 11.22 -7.89 13.37
N GLU A 120 11.60 -6.68 12.96
CA GLU A 120 12.69 -5.91 13.59
C GLU A 120 12.40 -5.60 15.06
N LYS A 121 11.18 -5.17 15.38
CA LYS A 121 10.77 -4.84 16.76
C LYS A 121 10.45 -6.07 17.62
N GLY A 122 10.41 -7.27 17.03
CA GLY A 122 10.13 -8.51 17.75
C GLY A 122 8.67 -8.73 18.14
N PHE A 123 7.72 -7.97 17.60
CA PHE A 123 6.28 -8.12 17.87
C PHE A 123 5.41 -7.50 16.76
N CYS A 124 4.22 -8.09 16.53
CA CYS A 124 3.27 -7.62 15.52
C CYS A 124 2.89 -6.16 15.76
N GLN A 125 3.04 -5.32 14.74
CA GLN A 125 2.74 -3.90 14.85
C GLN A 125 1.25 -3.62 14.64
N ASP A 126 0.76 -2.63 15.39
CA ASP A 126 -0.57 -2.03 15.26
C ASP A 126 -0.77 -1.51 13.83
N GLU A 127 -1.67 -2.15 13.09
CA GLU A 127 -1.93 -1.93 11.67
C GLU A 127 -2.41 -0.50 11.38
N SER A 128 -3.04 0.15 12.36
CA SER A 128 -3.53 1.53 12.24
C SER A 128 -2.42 2.57 12.14
N ARG A 129 -1.18 2.20 12.51
CA ARG A 129 0.02 3.05 12.38
C ARG A 129 0.61 3.05 10.96
N TYR A 130 0.12 2.19 10.07
CA TYR A 130 0.67 1.99 8.72
C TYR A 130 -0.42 2.24 7.65
N PRO A 131 -1.01 3.45 7.60
CA PRO A 131 -2.08 3.76 6.66
C PRO A 131 -1.57 3.75 5.20
N VAL A 132 -2.18 2.94 4.36
CA VAL A 132 -2.01 3.06 2.90
C VAL A 132 -2.74 4.31 2.41
N GLU A 133 -2.06 5.17 1.64
CA GLU A 133 -2.68 6.41 1.16
C GLU A 133 -3.92 6.13 0.30
N HIS A 134 -4.99 6.85 0.61
CA HIS A 134 -6.25 6.75 -0.10
C HIS A 134 -6.25 7.75 -1.25
N GLY A 135 -6.28 7.24 -2.49
CA GLY A 135 -6.36 8.03 -3.72
C GLY A 135 -7.69 8.79 -3.90
N VAL A 136 -8.04 9.63 -2.93
CA VAL A 136 -9.15 10.56 -2.99
C VAL A 136 -8.72 11.70 -3.93
N LYS A 137 -9.10 11.60 -5.20
CA LYS A 137 -9.25 12.79 -6.03
C LYS A 137 -10.13 13.76 -5.24
N LYS A 138 -9.57 14.89 -4.78
CA LYS A 138 -10.37 15.97 -4.19
C LYS A 138 -11.48 16.29 -5.17
N ARG A 139 -12.73 15.99 -4.80
CA ARG A 139 -13.88 16.53 -5.54
C ARG A 139 -13.80 18.04 -5.34
N THR A 140 -13.76 18.79 -6.43
CA THR A 140 -13.80 20.25 -6.36
C THR A 140 -15.12 20.66 -5.72
N GLU A 141 -15.09 21.13 -4.48
CA GLU A 141 -16.28 21.66 -3.80
C GLU A 141 -16.58 23.09 -4.28
N GLU A 142 -16.84 23.20 -5.58
CA GLU A 142 -17.50 24.36 -6.16
C GLU A 142 -18.96 24.40 -5.71
N LYS A 143 -19.19 25.02 -4.54
CA LYS A 143 -20.21 26.07 -4.42
C LYS A 143 -20.08 26.86 -3.12
N ALA A 144 -19.68 28.12 -3.25
CA ALA A 144 -19.83 29.13 -2.21
C ALA A 144 -21.32 29.46 -1.99
N GLY A 145 -21.98 28.75 -1.07
CA GLY A 145 -23.32 29.07 -0.59
C GLY A 145 -23.28 30.28 0.34
N ARG A 146 -23.65 31.46 -0.17
CA ARG A 146 -23.78 32.70 0.62
C ARG A 146 -24.82 32.58 1.74
N PRO A 147 -24.48 32.96 2.98
CA PRO A 147 -25.43 33.56 3.93
C PRO A 147 -25.65 35.05 3.60
N ASN A 148 -26.41 35.74 4.46
CA ASN A 148 -26.85 37.14 4.36
C ASN A 148 -28.06 37.31 3.40
N THR A 149 -29.12 38.07 3.73
CA THR A 149 -29.22 39.18 4.70
C THR A 149 -30.55 39.21 5.45
N SER A 150 -30.53 39.48 6.76
CA SER A 150 -31.51 40.33 7.48
C SER A 150 -31.05 40.62 8.92
N THR A 151 -30.87 41.90 9.26
CA THR A 151 -30.69 42.48 10.61
C THR A 151 -32.04 43.02 11.14
N PRO A 152 -32.23 43.51 12.40
CA PRO A 152 -31.26 43.91 13.45
C PRO A 152 -31.36 42.96 14.69
N THR A 153 -31.03 43.23 15.97
CA THR A 153 -30.77 44.48 16.74
C THR A 153 -29.96 44.18 18.02
N GLY A 154 -29.17 45.16 18.52
CA GLY A 154 -28.64 45.15 19.91
C GLY A 154 -27.13 45.50 20.03
N PRO A 155 -26.67 46.29 21.03
CA PRO A 155 -25.29 46.78 21.08
C PRO A 155 -24.42 46.22 22.23
N SER A 156 -23.08 46.24 22.08
CA SER A 156 -22.16 47.07 22.90
C SER A 156 -20.67 46.62 22.83
N ARG A 157 -19.75 47.63 22.75
CA ARG A 157 -18.31 47.64 23.13
C ARG A 157 -17.27 46.71 22.45
N ASN A 158 -16.37 47.37 21.68
CA ASN A 158 -14.90 47.44 21.80
C ASN A 158 -14.04 46.13 21.86
N LYS A 159 -12.84 46.04 21.24
CA LYS A 159 -11.90 47.09 20.76
C LYS A 159 -10.89 46.54 19.71
N GLU A 160 -10.56 47.39 18.73
CA GLU A 160 -9.27 47.60 18.00
C GLU A 160 -8.25 46.46 17.71
N GLY A 161 -7.72 46.43 16.47
CA GLY A 161 -6.49 45.72 16.09
C GLY A 161 -6.14 45.83 14.59
N LEU A 162 -5.07 46.55 14.23
CA LEU A 162 -4.61 46.84 12.85
C LEU A 162 -3.06 46.80 12.80
N SER A 163 -2.37 46.71 11.66
CA SER A 163 -2.80 46.69 10.23
C SER A 163 -2.05 45.54 9.49
N HIS A 164 -1.85 45.42 8.17
CA HIS A 164 -1.81 46.33 7.00
C HIS A 164 -2.37 45.64 5.73
N ILE A 165 -2.45 46.40 4.63
CA ILE A 165 -2.80 45.93 3.27
C ILE A 165 -1.86 46.63 2.28
N SER A 166 -1.44 45.93 1.22
CA SER A 166 -0.77 46.53 0.06
C SER A 166 -1.35 45.98 -1.25
N ASN A 167 -2.45 46.57 -1.71
CA ASN A 167 -2.95 46.34 -3.06
C ASN A 167 -2.11 47.15 -4.06
N VAL A 168 -1.66 46.51 -5.14
CA VAL A 168 -1.39 47.17 -6.42
C VAL A 168 -2.14 46.42 -7.49
N SER A 169 -3.05 47.12 -8.18
CA SER A 169 -3.81 46.58 -9.31
C SER A 169 -3.32 47.24 -10.59
N LEU A 170 -2.93 46.46 -11.59
CA LEU A 170 -2.68 46.93 -12.95
C LEU A 170 -3.35 45.95 -13.93
N ASN A 171 -4.41 46.42 -14.58
CA ASN A 171 -5.02 45.72 -15.71
C ASN A 171 -4.31 46.16 -16.99
N VAL A 172 -3.85 45.21 -17.80
CA VAL A 172 -3.41 45.44 -19.19
C VAL A 172 -3.98 44.32 -20.06
N ASN A 173 -4.59 44.67 -21.19
CA ASN A 173 -5.21 43.72 -22.11
C ASN A 173 -4.22 43.16 -23.14
N GLU A 174 -4.53 41.94 -23.61
CA GLU A 174 -4.36 41.47 -24.99
C GLU A 174 -3.15 41.98 -25.79
N THR A 175 -2.08 41.19 -25.88
CA THR A 175 -1.50 40.88 -27.20
C THR A 175 -0.83 39.51 -27.21
N THR A 176 -0.96 38.80 -28.34
CA THR A 176 -0.47 37.44 -28.57
C THR A 176 1.05 37.31 -28.52
N PHE A 177 1.60 36.34 -27.79
CA PHE A 177 2.61 35.40 -28.33
C PHE A 177 2.73 34.11 -27.49
N THR A 178 3.22 33.06 -28.13
CA THR A 178 3.13 31.65 -27.71
C THR A 178 3.95 31.27 -26.47
N SER A 179 3.32 30.54 -25.54
CA SER A 179 3.98 29.46 -24.78
C SER A 179 2.96 28.44 -24.24
N HIS A 180 2.75 27.34 -24.96
CA HIS A 180 2.13 26.14 -24.38
C HIS A 180 3.10 25.55 -23.36
N ILE A 181 2.82 25.74 -22.06
CA ILE A 181 3.47 24.95 -21.00
C ILE A 181 2.76 23.60 -20.95
N GLU A 182 3.07 22.73 -21.92
CA GLU A 182 2.87 21.30 -21.75
C GLU A 182 3.76 20.86 -20.59
N ALA A 183 3.16 20.35 -19.51
CA ALA A 183 3.93 19.71 -18.45
C ALA A 183 4.67 18.51 -19.07
N PRO A 184 5.98 18.36 -18.85
CA PRO A 184 6.77 17.32 -19.50
C PRO A 184 6.16 15.95 -19.20
N ASP A 185 5.99 15.15 -20.25
CA ASP A 185 5.41 13.82 -20.15
C ASP A 185 6.22 12.99 -19.13
N PRO A 186 5.57 12.30 -18.16
CA PRO A 186 6.31 11.51 -17.17
C PRO A 186 7.24 10.45 -17.78
N VAL A 187 6.97 10.01 -19.03
CA VAL A 187 7.84 9.11 -19.78
C VAL A 187 9.10 9.83 -20.28
N ASP A 188 9.04 11.12 -20.62
CA ASP A 188 10.20 11.90 -21.07
C ASP A 188 11.10 12.31 -19.90
N SER A 189 10.54 12.69 -18.75
CA SER A 189 11.32 13.00 -17.53
C SER A 189 11.97 11.78 -16.87
N PHE A 190 11.63 10.55 -17.27
CA PHE A 190 12.19 9.33 -16.68
C PHE A 190 13.66 9.11 -17.06
N ASP A 191 14.56 9.13 -16.07
CA ASP A 191 15.98 8.80 -16.24
C ASP A 191 16.24 7.30 -15.97
N MET A 192 16.71 6.59 -16.99
CA MET A 192 17.05 5.17 -16.90
C MET A 192 18.26 4.88 -16.00
N THR A 193 19.13 5.86 -15.73
CA THR A 193 20.37 5.65 -14.97
C THR A 193 20.16 5.61 -13.45
N VAL A 194 19.05 6.18 -12.97
CA VAL A 194 18.69 6.21 -11.54
C VAL A 194 18.06 4.88 -11.09
N CYS A 195 17.64 4.03 -12.03
CA CYS A 195 16.88 2.82 -11.75
C CYS A 195 17.74 1.54 -11.77
N GLN A 196 18.20 1.09 -10.60
CA GLN A 196 18.67 -0.29 -10.40
C GLN A 196 17.48 -1.27 -10.29
N LEU A 197 16.59 -1.26 -11.30
CA LEU A 197 15.34 -2.02 -11.30
C LEU A 197 15.55 -3.45 -11.79
N ASN A 198 15.84 -4.36 -10.86
CA ASN A 198 15.81 -5.79 -11.13
C ASN A 198 14.36 -6.24 -11.41
N ASP A 199 14.10 -6.79 -12.59
CA ASP A 199 13.05 -7.77 -12.90
C ASP A 199 11.59 -7.44 -12.50
N ILE A 200 11.23 -6.16 -12.29
CA ILE A 200 9.86 -5.76 -11.89
C ILE A 200 8.76 -6.09 -12.91
N LEU A 201 9.13 -6.36 -14.17
CA LEU A 201 8.25 -6.82 -15.25
C LEU A 201 8.56 -8.27 -15.69
N ASP A 202 9.32 -9.06 -14.91
CA ASP A 202 9.49 -10.49 -15.19
C ASP A 202 8.13 -11.21 -15.38
N GLY A 203 8.10 -12.15 -16.31
CA GLY A 203 6.89 -12.83 -16.77
C GLY A 203 5.87 -11.95 -17.52
N CYS A 204 5.99 -10.62 -17.51
CA CYS A 204 5.04 -9.75 -18.19
C CYS A 204 5.25 -9.76 -19.70
N LYS A 205 4.20 -10.15 -20.42
CA LYS A 205 4.10 -10.09 -21.89
C LYS A 205 3.26 -8.89 -22.26
N LEU A 206 3.88 -7.85 -22.80
CA LEU A 206 3.26 -6.55 -23.12
C LEU A 206 3.13 -6.32 -24.63
N TYR A 207 2.07 -5.64 -25.04
CA TYR A 207 1.94 -5.04 -26.37
C TYR A 207 1.77 -3.53 -26.24
N LEU A 208 2.47 -2.76 -27.09
CA LEU A 208 2.56 -1.31 -27.02
C LEU A 208 2.00 -0.71 -28.33
N CYS A 209 0.98 0.15 -28.23
CA CYS A 209 0.27 0.72 -29.39
C CYS A 209 -0.15 2.19 -29.16
N GLY A 210 -0.49 2.92 -30.23
CA GLY A 210 -0.89 4.32 -30.14
C GLY A 210 0.17 5.27 -29.57
N LEU A 211 1.46 4.93 -29.67
CA LEU A 211 2.56 5.74 -29.13
C LEU A 211 3.44 6.26 -30.28
N SER A 212 3.84 7.54 -30.19
CA SER A 212 4.79 8.13 -31.13
C SER A 212 6.14 7.40 -31.11
N GLY A 213 6.83 7.31 -32.25
CA GLY A 213 8.00 6.42 -32.40
C GLY A 213 9.11 6.62 -31.36
N LYS A 214 9.38 7.88 -30.93
CA LYS A 214 10.34 8.18 -29.86
C LYS A 214 9.88 7.63 -28.50
N LYS A 215 8.62 7.86 -28.14
CA LYS A 215 8.02 7.43 -26.86
C LYS A 215 7.87 5.90 -26.80
N LEU A 216 7.50 5.28 -27.92
CA LEU A 216 7.44 3.83 -28.09
C LEU A 216 8.82 3.18 -27.89
N GLU A 217 9.87 3.72 -28.50
CA GLU A 217 11.24 3.22 -28.34
C GLU A 217 11.78 3.40 -26.92
N LYS A 218 11.50 4.53 -26.25
CA LYS A 218 11.86 4.72 -24.83
C LYS A 218 11.14 3.69 -23.95
N LEU A 219 9.84 3.49 -24.16
CA LEU A 219 9.04 2.53 -23.39
C LEU A 219 9.46 1.06 -23.64
N ARG A 220 9.81 0.68 -24.88
CA ARG A 220 10.40 -0.64 -25.18
C ARG A 220 11.69 -0.89 -24.41
N ARG A 221 12.57 0.10 -24.32
CA ARG A 221 13.83 0.00 -23.57
C ARG A 221 13.55 -0.12 -22.07
N MET A 222 12.65 0.69 -21.53
CA MET A 222 12.20 0.56 -20.14
C MET A 222 11.63 -0.83 -19.83
N VAL A 223 10.78 -1.37 -20.71
CA VAL A 223 10.21 -2.73 -20.57
C VAL A 223 11.31 -3.80 -20.55
N ASN A 224 12.23 -3.76 -21.52
CA ASN A 224 13.34 -4.72 -21.60
C ASN A 224 14.30 -4.62 -20.40
N SER A 225 14.66 -3.39 -19.99
CA SER A 225 15.54 -3.15 -18.83
C SER A 225 14.89 -3.54 -17.50
N ALA A 226 13.56 -3.68 -17.46
CA ALA A 226 12.79 -4.12 -16.30
C ALA A 226 12.45 -5.62 -16.32
N GLY A 227 13.02 -6.41 -17.23
CA GLY A 227 12.79 -7.87 -17.36
C GLY A 227 11.54 -8.27 -18.15
N GLY A 228 10.78 -7.31 -18.70
CA GLY A 228 9.55 -7.57 -19.43
C GLY A 228 9.76 -7.92 -20.90
N LEU A 229 8.87 -8.77 -21.45
CA LEU A 229 8.83 -9.11 -22.87
C LEU A 229 7.81 -8.22 -23.60
N HIS A 230 8.23 -7.51 -24.65
CA HIS A 230 7.33 -6.76 -25.51
C HIS A 230 7.13 -7.42 -26.89
N PHE A 231 5.93 -7.27 -27.46
CA PHE A 231 5.56 -7.81 -28.76
C PHE A 231 5.22 -6.68 -29.74
N ASN A 232 5.45 -6.93 -31.04
CA ASN A 232 5.14 -5.99 -32.13
C ASN A 232 3.74 -6.19 -32.73
N GLN A 233 2.99 -7.20 -32.28
CA GLN A 233 1.63 -7.50 -32.72
C GLN A 233 0.83 -8.03 -31.51
N PRO A 234 -0.51 -7.84 -31.48
CA PRO A 234 -1.36 -8.44 -30.47
C PRO A 234 -1.33 -9.97 -30.56
N ARG A 235 -1.22 -10.65 -29.42
CA ARG A 235 -1.22 -12.13 -29.29
C ARG A 235 -2.10 -12.57 -28.14
N GLN A 236 -2.57 -13.83 -28.18
CA GLN A 236 -3.36 -14.43 -27.09
C GLN A 236 -2.54 -14.66 -25.80
N GLU A 237 -1.21 -14.69 -25.89
CA GLU A 237 -0.30 -14.84 -24.75
C GLU A 237 0.01 -13.54 -24.00
N LEU A 238 -0.65 -12.42 -24.34
CA LEU A 238 -0.39 -11.13 -23.71
C LEU A 238 -1.00 -11.02 -22.31
N THR A 239 -0.21 -10.47 -21.39
CA THR A 239 -0.63 -10.13 -20.02
C THR A 239 -1.17 -8.70 -19.92
N HIS A 240 -0.63 -7.78 -20.72
CA HIS A 240 -0.92 -6.35 -20.65
C HIS A 240 -0.89 -5.71 -22.05
N ILE A 241 -1.73 -4.69 -22.25
CA ILE A 241 -1.66 -3.80 -23.41
C ILE A 241 -1.50 -2.38 -22.90
N VAL A 242 -0.49 -1.67 -23.40
CA VAL A 242 -0.31 -0.23 -23.18
C VAL A 242 -0.71 0.49 -24.47
N MET A 243 -1.69 1.38 -24.35
CA MET A 243 -2.26 2.15 -25.45
C MET A 243 -2.10 3.64 -25.12
N GLY A 244 -1.47 4.40 -26.02
CA GLY A 244 -1.42 5.86 -25.95
C GLY A 244 -2.70 6.46 -26.52
N GLU A 245 -2.72 6.65 -27.83
CA GLU A 245 -3.91 6.99 -28.61
C GLU A 245 -4.79 5.76 -28.89
N ALA A 246 -6.10 5.96 -29.04
CA ALA A 246 -7.10 4.91 -29.02
C ALA A 246 -7.18 4.09 -30.34
N ASP A 247 -6.41 3.01 -30.44
CA ASP A 247 -6.41 2.10 -31.58
C ASP A 247 -7.72 1.28 -31.68
N GLN A 248 -8.47 1.47 -32.77
CA GLN A 248 -9.75 0.80 -33.02
C GLN A 248 -9.60 -0.67 -33.47
N GLY A 249 -8.45 -1.04 -34.07
CA GLY A 249 -8.12 -2.42 -34.40
C GLY A 249 -7.86 -3.25 -33.14
N ILE A 250 -7.23 -2.66 -32.12
CA ILE A 250 -6.98 -3.33 -30.84
C ILE A 250 -8.26 -3.52 -30.01
N LYS A 251 -9.23 -2.58 -30.05
CA LYS A 251 -10.57 -2.84 -29.48
C LYS A 251 -11.22 -4.07 -30.13
N THR A 252 -11.18 -4.12 -31.47
CA THR A 252 -11.72 -5.24 -32.27
C THR A 252 -11.01 -6.59 -31.98
N PHE A 253 -9.74 -6.55 -31.55
CA PHE A 253 -9.02 -7.74 -31.05
C PHE A 253 -9.47 -8.13 -29.64
N LEU A 254 -9.61 -7.17 -28.73
CA LEU A 254 -10.05 -7.39 -27.36
C LEU A 254 -11.48 -7.96 -27.30
N ASP A 255 -12.42 -7.39 -28.05
CA ASP A 255 -13.81 -7.89 -28.12
C ASP A 255 -13.85 -9.38 -28.53
N LYS A 256 -13.03 -9.77 -29.52
CA LYS A 256 -12.88 -11.16 -29.98
C LYS A 256 -12.16 -12.07 -28.98
N ALA A 257 -11.37 -11.52 -28.06
CA ALA A 257 -10.71 -12.25 -26.99
C ALA A 257 -11.61 -12.40 -25.74
N THR A 258 -12.56 -11.48 -25.53
CA THR A 258 -13.48 -11.48 -24.37
C THR A 258 -14.76 -12.27 -24.63
N HIS A 259 -15.18 -12.45 -25.90
CA HIS A 259 -16.34 -13.27 -26.29
C HIS A 259 -15.94 -14.70 -26.69
N ARG A 260 -15.23 -15.43 -25.82
CA ARG A 260 -14.75 -16.79 -26.11
C ARG A 260 -14.80 -17.73 -24.90
#